data_AF-A0A9P6Q8L0-F1
#
_entry.id   AF-A0A9P6Q8L0-F1
#
_cell.length_a   1.000
_cell.length_b   1.000
_cell.length_c   1.000
_cell.angle_alpha   90.00
_cell.angle_beta   90.00
_cell.angle_gamma   90.00
#
_symmetry.space_group_name_H-M   'P 1'
#
loop_
_entity.id
_entity.type
_entity.pdbx_description
1 polymer ?
#
loop_
_entity_poly.entity_id
_entity_poly.type
_entity_poly.pdbx_seq_one_letter_code
_entity_poly.pdbx_strand_id
1 'polypeptide(L)'
;MSFVPPDPNVFYPIPPGQLPPGFAPPPPGTATRGIPIVVPLGLEMLISPEGFPVFVPERPSLPPPSYVSAANIPTIANASPTQHQTKPTPPSRHSTLSLHHSTTQFTPPPPMPSMPILQATGAHSLPTQMPMPEPIQMQQLQQQQYQRPGHVPPTSLPTTVPPVVTAPGVLTFASIISSFRTSSENVIAWTFYSLGLSQCPGQKEVAITLRQRPGSYSLETVQPIMYNLYHQMQAQIQGSGNRPITAGDVFSCRLNTPDKGPVDMAVLLVHAPLECKSNLENKDVLYGLIATMEETAVFSKYGAARCLTNMGNDLETWPIPLWSDWNRPSLVTLQDFSGSLTERVSVLPTRNIVATLDTVSRRLTLVVSASALELIQTDLRRFPPAQPGSISDLARVTFLLDLDAGAQAYLTWRTGQEGPAIFNARPNPTSFHGCWMSFHGVEAVHPEQQENQSVPEGIAAMEDGIELKMRSATWERLYQALISKTPAVVPVGNETIQLNYA
;
A
#
# COMPACT_ATOMS: atom_id res chain seq x y z
N MET A 1 2.37 19.31 -35.42
CA MET A 1 0.97 19.46 -34.97
C MET A 1 0.99 19.42 -33.45
N SER A 2 0.66 20.53 -32.79
CA SER A 2 0.64 20.61 -31.33
C SER A 2 -0.69 20.07 -30.81
N PHE A 3 -0.64 18.99 -30.02
CA PHE A 3 -1.80 18.46 -29.32
C PHE A 3 -2.15 19.41 -28.16
N VAL A 4 -3.35 19.99 -28.21
CA VAL A 4 -3.91 20.75 -27.10
C VAL A 4 -4.86 19.79 -26.36
N PRO A 5 -4.61 19.48 -25.08
CA PRO A 5 -5.49 18.60 -24.33
C PRO A 5 -6.88 19.24 -24.15
N PRO A 6 -7.96 18.43 -24.14
CA PRO A 6 -9.32 18.95 -23.97
C PRO A 6 -9.53 19.57 -22.58
N ASP A 7 -10.37 20.61 -22.54
CA ASP A 7 -10.72 21.34 -21.32
C ASP A 7 -11.50 20.44 -20.36
N PRO A 8 -11.03 20.23 -19.12
CA PRO A 8 -11.69 19.36 -18.14
C PRO A 8 -13.09 19.85 -17.72
N ASN A 9 -13.50 21.06 -18.11
CA ASN A 9 -14.81 21.62 -17.78
C ASN A 9 -15.85 21.45 -18.90
N VAL A 10 -15.50 20.80 -20.02
CA VAL A 10 -16.41 20.61 -21.16
C VAL A 10 -16.94 19.17 -21.16
N PHE A 11 -18.26 19.04 -21.04
CA PHE A 11 -18.95 17.75 -21.20
C PHE A 11 -19.04 17.39 -22.68
N TYR A 12 -18.39 16.31 -23.10
CA TYR A 12 -18.49 15.77 -24.45
C TYR A 12 -19.57 14.68 -24.48
N PRO A 13 -20.74 14.90 -25.10
CA PRO A 13 -21.77 13.87 -25.17
C PRO A 13 -21.27 12.68 -26.02
N ILE A 14 -21.43 11.47 -25.48
CA ILE A 14 -21.15 10.22 -26.20
C ILE A 14 -22.23 10.05 -27.29
N PRO A 15 -21.86 9.83 -28.57
CA PRO A 15 -22.83 9.61 -29.64
C PRO A 15 -23.72 8.39 -29.36
N PRO A 16 -25.02 8.42 -29.73
CA PRO A 16 -25.90 7.27 -29.56
C PRO A 16 -25.36 6.05 -30.34
N GLY A 17 -25.20 4.91 -29.67
CA GLY A 17 -24.77 3.64 -30.28
C GLY A 17 -23.39 3.10 -29.86
N GLN A 18 -22.65 3.79 -28.98
CA GLN A 18 -21.33 3.35 -28.50
C GLN A 18 -21.31 2.68 -27.12
N LEU A 19 -22.47 2.50 -26.47
CA LEU A 19 -22.54 1.78 -25.20
C LEU A 19 -22.82 0.28 -25.42
N PRO A 20 -22.14 -0.62 -24.68
CA PRO A 20 -22.44 -2.04 -24.73
C PRO A 20 -23.91 -2.34 -24.38
N PRO A 21 -24.52 -3.39 -24.94
CA PRO A 21 -25.86 -3.82 -24.54
C PRO A 21 -25.93 -4.05 -23.02
N GLY A 22 -26.86 -3.37 -22.35
CA GLY A 22 -27.06 -3.47 -20.89
C GLY A 22 -26.58 -2.28 -20.06
N PHE A 23 -25.94 -1.27 -20.68
CA PHE A 23 -25.53 -0.06 -19.98
C PHE A 23 -26.65 1.00 -19.97
N ALA A 24 -27.15 1.36 -18.78
CA ALA A 24 -28.04 2.51 -18.59
C ALA A 24 -27.23 3.64 -17.92
N PRO A 25 -27.11 4.84 -18.53
CA PRO A 25 -26.43 5.95 -17.88
C PRO A 25 -27.21 6.40 -16.63
N PRO A 26 -26.53 6.83 -15.55
CA PRO A 26 -27.20 7.32 -14.36
C PRO A 26 -28.00 8.61 -14.66
N PRO A 27 -29.03 8.93 -13.86
CA PRO A 27 -29.81 10.15 -14.06
C PRO A 27 -28.94 11.40 -14.01
N PRO A 28 -29.29 12.46 -14.77
CA PRO A 28 -28.58 13.74 -14.71
C PRO A 28 -28.59 14.30 -13.28
N GLY A 29 -27.41 14.64 -12.74
CA GLY A 29 -27.24 15.21 -11.39
C GLY A 29 -26.59 14.28 -10.35
N THR A 30 -26.27 13.04 -10.72
CA THR A 30 -25.51 12.14 -9.83
C THR A 30 -24.01 12.41 -9.96
N ALA A 31 -23.37 12.97 -8.93
CA ALA A 31 -21.92 13.09 -8.88
C ALA A 31 -21.30 11.68 -8.83
N THR A 32 -20.69 11.25 -9.93
CA THR A 32 -19.95 9.98 -10.01
C THR A 32 -18.71 10.08 -9.14
N ARG A 33 -18.77 9.51 -7.94
CA ARG A 33 -17.59 9.06 -7.18
C ARG A 33 -16.74 8.18 -8.10
N GLY A 34 -15.41 8.31 -8.01
CA GLY A 34 -14.48 7.44 -8.76
C GLY A 34 -14.89 5.98 -8.59
N ILE A 35 -15.35 5.36 -9.67
CA ILE A 35 -15.76 3.97 -9.66
C ILE A 35 -14.46 3.16 -9.57
N PRO A 36 -14.27 2.29 -8.57
CA PRO A 36 -13.15 1.35 -8.57
C PRO A 36 -13.27 0.48 -9.82
N ILE A 37 -12.26 0.52 -10.69
CA ILE A 37 -12.17 -0.41 -11.81
C ILE A 37 -11.74 -1.75 -11.22
N VAL A 38 -12.72 -2.61 -10.92
CA VAL A 38 -12.47 -4.01 -10.60
C VAL A 38 -12.15 -4.70 -11.92
N VAL A 39 -10.89 -5.15 -12.10
CA VAL A 39 -10.49 -5.92 -13.27
C VAL A 39 -10.59 -7.42 -12.92
N PRO A 40 -11.50 -8.19 -13.54
CA PRO A 40 -11.54 -9.63 -13.35
C PRO A 40 -10.25 -10.29 -13.84
N LEU A 41 -9.73 -11.26 -13.07
CA LEU A 41 -8.63 -12.14 -13.49
C LEU A 41 -9.01 -12.86 -14.80
N GLY A 42 -8.16 -12.77 -15.83
CA GLY A 42 -8.32 -13.48 -17.10
C GLY A 42 -8.84 -12.66 -18.29
N LEU A 43 -8.92 -11.33 -18.19
CA LEU A 43 -9.24 -10.45 -19.33
C LEU A 43 -8.00 -9.71 -19.83
N GLU A 44 -7.77 -9.73 -21.14
CA GLU A 44 -6.80 -8.84 -21.77
C GLU A 44 -7.39 -7.42 -21.85
N MET A 45 -6.69 -6.46 -21.26
CA MET A 45 -7.00 -5.04 -21.40
C MET A 45 -6.30 -4.51 -22.65
N LEU A 46 -7.09 -4.14 -23.66
CA LEU A 46 -6.60 -3.45 -24.85
C LEU A 46 -6.90 -1.95 -24.71
N ILE A 47 -5.97 -1.11 -25.14
CA ILE A 47 -6.21 0.33 -25.23
C ILE A 47 -6.67 0.61 -26.66
N SER A 48 -7.87 1.16 -26.83
CA SER A 48 -8.35 1.56 -28.15
C SER A 48 -7.46 2.66 -28.74
N PRO A 49 -7.47 2.88 -30.08
CA PRO A 49 -6.75 4.00 -30.70
C PRO A 49 -7.09 5.38 -30.10
N GLU A 50 -8.24 5.50 -29.47
CA GLU A 50 -8.76 6.70 -28.80
C GLU A 50 -8.43 6.77 -27.30
N GLY A 51 -7.71 5.78 -26.76
CA GLY A 51 -7.21 5.79 -25.38
C GLY A 51 -8.15 5.22 -24.32
N PHE A 52 -9.22 4.54 -24.72
CA PHE A 52 -10.15 3.91 -23.78
C PHE A 52 -9.78 2.44 -23.52
N PRO A 53 -9.84 1.96 -22.27
CA PRO A 53 -9.66 0.55 -21.97
C PRO A 53 -10.85 -0.26 -22.50
N VAL A 54 -10.57 -1.26 -23.33
CA VAL A 54 -11.53 -2.23 -23.86
C VAL A 54 -11.13 -3.61 -23.34
N PHE A 55 -12.05 -4.25 -22.64
CA PHE A 55 -11.86 -5.62 -22.16
C PHE A 55 -12.38 -6.60 -23.21
N VAL A 56 -11.50 -7.48 -23.68
CA VAL A 56 -11.88 -8.51 -24.66
C VAL A 56 -11.90 -9.87 -23.96
N PRO A 57 -13.03 -10.61 -24.01
CA PRO A 57 -13.05 -11.99 -23.53
C PRO A 57 -12.03 -12.84 -24.29
N GLU A 58 -11.35 -13.75 -23.60
CA GLU A 58 -10.50 -14.76 -24.27
C GLU A 58 -11.31 -15.47 -25.36
N ARG A 59 -10.78 -15.47 -26.60
CA ARG A 59 -11.41 -16.23 -27.69
C ARG A 59 -11.34 -17.71 -27.32
N PRO A 60 -12.45 -18.47 -27.37
CA PRO A 60 -12.38 -19.92 -27.21
C PRO A 60 -11.47 -20.49 -28.31
N SER A 61 -10.40 -21.16 -27.91
CA SER A 61 -9.54 -21.90 -28.81
C SER A 61 -10.37 -23.00 -29.47
N LEU A 62 -10.63 -22.85 -30.77
CA LEU A 62 -11.23 -23.92 -31.56
C LEU A 62 -10.31 -25.16 -31.51
N PRO A 63 -10.85 -26.36 -31.24
CA PRO A 63 -10.03 -27.58 -31.25
C PRO A 63 -9.45 -27.81 -32.66
N PRO A 64 -8.22 -28.34 -32.76
CA PRO A 64 -7.63 -28.67 -34.05
C PRO A 64 -8.45 -29.77 -34.74
N PRO A 65 -8.49 -29.79 -36.09
CA PRO A 65 -9.23 -30.81 -36.82
C PRO A 65 -8.59 -32.20 -36.59
N SER A 66 -9.38 -33.10 -36.01
CA SER A 66 -9.03 -34.51 -35.82
C SER A 66 -8.89 -35.20 -37.17
N TYR A 67 -7.67 -35.59 -37.53
CA TYR A 67 -7.41 -36.52 -38.62
C TYR A 67 -7.82 -37.93 -38.20
N VAL A 68 -8.82 -38.47 -38.88
CA VAL A 68 -9.22 -39.87 -38.79
C VAL A 68 -8.17 -40.71 -39.52
N SER A 69 -7.43 -41.54 -38.80
CA SER A 69 -6.60 -42.59 -39.40
C SER A 69 -7.15 -43.94 -38.96
N ALA A 70 -7.72 -44.66 -39.90
CA ALA A 70 -8.23 -46.01 -39.73
C ALA A 70 -7.14 -47.01 -40.10
N ALA A 71 -6.76 -47.90 -39.18
CA ALA A 71 -6.13 -49.17 -39.51
C ALA A 71 -6.44 -50.24 -38.45
N ASN A 72 -6.92 -51.35 -38.98
CA ASN A 72 -7.45 -52.58 -38.40
C ASN A 72 -6.41 -53.53 -37.73
N ILE A 73 -6.83 -54.20 -36.63
CA ILE A 73 -6.78 -55.68 -36.36
C ILE A 73 -5.41 -56.35 -36.00
N PRO A 74 -5.29 -57.42 -35.16
CA PRO A 74 -5.95 -57.79 -33.88
C PRO A 74 -5.03 -58.55 -32.84
N THR A 75 -5.62 -58.93 -31.69
CA THR A 75 -5.32 -60.05 -30.73
C THR A 75 -3.96 -60.79 -30.69
N ILE A 76 -3.46 -61.02 -29.47
CA ILE A 76 -3.16 -62.37 -28.89
C ILE A 76 -3.10 -62.28 -27.35
N ALA A 77 -3.74 -63.25 -26.70
CA ALA A 77 -3.67 -63.52 -25.27
C ALA A 77 -2.44 -64.35 -24.92
N ASN A 78 -1.85 -64.17 -23.73
CA ASN A 78 -1.31 -65.30 -22.96
C ASN A 78 -1.05 -64.97 -21.49
N ALA A 79 -1.17 -66.03 -20.70
CA ALA A 79 -1.30 -66.08 -19.26
C ALA A 79 0.04 -66.30 -18.52
N SER A 80 0.15 -65.67 -17.34
CA SER A 80 0.73 -66.18 -16.07
C SER A 80 2.22 -66.62 -16.02
N PRO A 81 2.75 -67.06 -14.86
CA PRO A 81 3.33 -66.18 -13.83
C PRO A 81 4.77 -66.59 -13.43
N THR A 82 5.51 -65.74 -12.72
CA THR A 82 6.76 -66.17 -12.06
C THR A 82 7.01 -65.50 -10.72
N GLN A 83 7.52 -66.33 -9.81
CA GLN A 83 7.73 -66.17 -8.38
C GLN A 83 9.08 -65.52 -8.00
N HIS A 84 9.14 -65.13 -6.71
CA HIS A 84 10.29 -65.14 -5.78
C HIS A 84 11.41 -64.10 -5.92
N GLN A 85 11.61 -63.33 -4.83
CA GLN A 85 12.83 -63.24 -3.97
C GLN A 85 12.72 -62.01 -3.04
N THR A 86 12.47 -62.16 -1.73
CA THR A 86 13.41 -62.25 -0.58
C THR A 86 14.37 -61.07 -0.33
N LYS A 87 14.13 -60.41 0.83
CA LYS A 87 15.06 -59.74 1.79
C LYS A 87 15.69 -58.38 1.44
N PRO A 88 16.24 -57.61 2.41
CA PRO A 88 15.96 -57.53 3.86
C PRO A 88 15.78 -56.09 4.40
N THR A 89 15.13 -56.00 5.56
CA THR A 89 15.05 -54.84 6.45
C THR A 89 16.42 -54.47 7.06
N PRO A 90 16.79 -53.17 7.14
CA PRO A 90 17.87 -52.72 8.03
C PRO A 90 17.33 -52.16 9.37
N PRO A 91 18.17 -52.13 10.42
CA PRO A 91 17.73 -51.90 11.80
C PRO A 91 17.53 -50.41 12.13
N SER A 92 16.43 -50.14 12.83
CA SER A 92 16.12 -48.89 13.51
C SER A 92 17.09 -48.65 14.68
N ARG A 93 17.95 -47.63 14.56
CA ARG A 93 18.68 -47.07 15.71
C ARG A 93 17.77 -46.13 16.49
N HIS A 94 17.47 -46.53 17.72
CA HIS A 94 16.96 -45.65 18.76
C HIS A 94 18.04 -44.62 19.14
N SER A 95 17.70 -43.34 18.99
CA SER A 95 18.37 -42.25 19.70
C SER A 95 17.31 -41.54 20.53
N THR A 96 17.26 -41.89 21.81
CA THR A 96 16.51 -41.19 22.86
C THR A 96 17.19 -39.86 23.16
N LEU A 97 16.59 -38.75 22.73
CA LEU A 97 16.87 -37.42 23.26
C LEU A 97 15.67 -37.02 24.14
N SER A 98 15.91 -37.05 25.44
CA SER A 98 14.98 -36.63 26.48
C SER A 98 14.77 -35.12 26.39
N LEU A 99 13.57 -34.70 25.97
CA LEU A 99 13.08 -33.34 26.13
C LEU A 99 12.26 -33.26 27.41
N HIS A 100 12.73 -32.46 28.36
CA HIS A 100 11.96 -32.03 29.52
C HIS A 100 10.73 -31.25 29.05
N HIS A 101 9.55 -31.85 29.18
CA HIS A 101 8.27 -31.17 29.09
C HIS A 101 7.90 -30.59 30.45
N SER A 102 7.99 -29.28 30.58
CA SER A 102 7.35 -28.51 31.64
C SER A 102 5.86 -28.40 31.29
N THR A 103 5.03 -29.20 31.94
CA THR A 103 3.57 -29.19 31.79
C THR A 103 3.01 -28.00 32.58
N THR A 104 2.65 -26.91 31.91
CA THR A 104 1.81 -25.86 32.48
C THR A 104 0.34 -26.25 32.27
N GLN A 105 -0.33 -26.62 33.37
CA GLN A 105 -1.77 -26.87 33.39
C GLN A 105 -2.52 -25.56 33.06
N PHE A 106 -3.28 -25.60 31.97
CA PHE A 106 -4.21 -24.54 31.60
C PHE A 106 -5.54 -24.77 32.35
N THR A 107 -5.81 -23.96 33.37
CA THR A 107 -7.15 -23.85 33.97
C THR A 107 -7.97 -22.84 33.17
N PRO A 108 -9.17 -23.19 32.67
CA PRO A 108 -10.04 -22.24 31.98
C PRO A 108 -10.58 -21.19 32.97
N PRO A 109 -10.79 -19.94 32.53
CA PRO A 109 -11.36 -18.89 33.38
C PRO A 109 -12.85 -19.16 33.66
N PRO A 110 -13.37 -18.75 34.83
CA PRO A 110 -14.78 -18.89 35.17
C PRO A 110 -15.66 -18.01 34.26
N PRO A 111 -16.92 -18.44 34.00
CA PRO A 111 -17.85 -17.69 33.16
C PRO A 111 -18.25 -16.35 33.81
N MET A 112 -18.31 -15.29 33.00
CA MET A 112 -18.74 -13.97 33.44
C MET A 112 -20.24 -13.95 33.80
N PRO A 113 -20.64 -13.18 34.83
CA PRO A 113 -22.04 -13.01 35.19
C PRO A 113 -22.81 -12.20 34.14
N SER A 114 -24.05 -12.61 33.89
CA SER A 114 -24.99 -11.98 32.97
C SER A 114 -25.39 -10.59 33.45
N MET A 115 -25.29 -9.59 32.57
CA MET A 115 -25.78 -8.23 32.81
C MET A 115 -27.32 -8.20 32.80
N PRO A 116 -27.97 -7.41 33.68
CA PRO A 116 -29.41 -7.32 33.74
C PRO A 116 -29.98 -6.51 32.57
N ILE A 117 -31.02 -7.07 31.94
CA ILE A 117 -31.85 -6.43 30.92
C ILE A 117 -32.74 -5.39 31.61
N LEU A 118 -32.52 -4.11 31.31
CA LEU A 118 -33.42 -3.02 31.71
C LEU A 118 -34.62 -2.98 30.77
N GLN A 119 -35.80 -3.28 31.32
CA GLN A 119 -37.10 -3.11 30.68
C GLN A 119 -37.38 -1.62 30.45
N ALA A 120 -37.70 -1.28 29.20
CA ALA A 120 -38.21 0.03 28.83
C ALA A 120 -39.74 0.07 29.08
N THR A 121 -40.17 0.96 29.98
CA THR A 121 -41.56 1.40 30.10
C THR A 121 -41.58 2.93 30.12
N GLY A 122 -42.34 3.55 29.23
CA GLY A 122 -42.60 4.98 29.31
C GLY A 122 -43.09 5.60 28.01
N ALA A 123 -44.38 5.47 27.75
CA ALA A 123 -45.11 6.27 26.78
C ALA A 123 -45.29 7.71 27.31
N HIS A 124 -45.02 8.74 26.51
CA HIS A 124 -45.58 10.08 26.72
C HIS A 124 -45.79 10.85 25.40
N SER A 125 -47.08 11.05 25.09
CA SER A 125 -47.73 12.26 24.56
C SER A 125 -46.93 13.31 23.75
N LEU A 126 -47.37 13.49 22.51
CA LEU A 126 -47.26 14.73 21.69
C LEU A 126 -47.86 15.93 22.45
N PRO A 127 -47.36 17.17 22.21
CA PRO A 127 -48.13 18.03 21.30
C PRO A 127 -47.32 19.08 20.49
N THR A 128 -48.05 19.64 19.52
CA THR A 128 -47.98 21.03 19.04
C THR A 128 -47.22 21.32 17.74
N GLN A 129 -48.04 21.78 16.79
CA GLN A 129 -47.74 22.32 15.48
C GLN A 129 -46.86 23.57 15.55
N MET A 130 -45.94 23.71 14.59
CA MET A 130 -45.32 24.99 14.22
C MET A 130 -45.67 25.35 12.77
N PRO A 131 -45.84 26.65 12.47
CA PRO A 131 -46.41 27.11 11.21
C PRO A 131 -45.39 27.06 10.06
N MET A 132 -45.91 26.76 8.86
CA MET A 132 -45.18 26.86 7.60
C MET A 132 -44.83 28.31 7.26
N PRO A 133 -43.63 28.59 6.72
CA PRO A 133 -43.37 29.83 6.01
C PRO A 133 -43.83 29.74 4.55
N GLU A 134 -44.38 30.84 4.06
CA GLU A 134 -44.84 31.08 2.69
C GLU A 134 -43.73 30.96 1.63
N PRO A 135 -44.10 30.65 0.36
CA PRO A 135 -43.14 30.58 -0.74
C PRO A 135 -42.79 31.99 -1.26
N ILE A 136 -41.50 32.35 -1.16
CA ILE A 136 -40.95 33.55 -1.80
C ILE A 136 -40.88 33.32 -3.32
N GLN A 137 -41.51 34.25 -4.05
CA GLN A 137 -41.47 34.36 -5.50
C GLN A 137 -40.04 34.59 -6.01
N MET A 138 -39.59 33.74 -6.92
CA MET A 138 -38.34 33.93 -7.66
C MET A 138 -38.69 34.30 -9.11
N GLN A 139 -38.73 35.60 -9.40
CA GLN A 139 -38.85 36.12 -10.76
C GLN A 139 -37.86 37.29 -10.93
N GLN A 140 -37.13 37.25 -12.05
CA GLN A 140 -36.29 38.30 -12.63
C GLN A 140 -34.87 38.48 -12.06
N LEU A 141 -33.90 37.85 -12.75
CA LEU A 141 -32.77 38.57 -13.38
C LEU A 141 -32.05 37.62 -14.35
N GLN A 142 -32.54 37.64 -15.59
CA GLN A 142 -31.82 37.17 -16.76
C GLN A 142 -31.38 38.42 -17.53
N GLN A 143 -30.13 38.41 -18.01
CA GLN A 143 -29.44 39.41 -18.86
C GLN A 143 -28.50 40.39 -18.15
N GLN A 144 -27.22 39.99 -18.05
CA GLN A 144 -26.04 40.82 -18.35
C GLN A 144 -24.89 39.85 -18.66
N GLN A 145 -24.72 39.51 -19.94
CA GLN A 145 -23.67 40.02 -20.84
C GLN A 145 -22.23 39.69 -20.42
N TYR A 146 -21.66 38.77 -21.21
CA TYR A 146 -20.25 38.50 -21.49
C TYR A 146 -19.29 39.67 -21.26
N GLN A 147 -18.40 39.53 -20.27
CA GLN A 147 -17.00 39.98 -20.37
C GLN A 147 -16.09 38.96 -19.68
N ARG A 148 -15.12 38.42 -20.44
CA ARG A 148 -14.04 37.56 -19.94
C ARG A 148 -13.09 38.38 -19.04
N PRO A 149 -12.71 37.87 -17.86
CA PRO A 149 -11.44 38.19 -17.25
C PRO A 149 -10.43 37.09 -17.58
N GLY A 150 -9.23 37.49 -17.99
CA GLY A 150 -8.12 36.57 -18.28
C GLY A 150 -7.76 35.72 -17.06
N HIS A 151 -7.47 34.45 -17.31
CA HIS A 151 -6.87 33.55 -16.34
C HIS A 151 -5.48 34.06 -15.94
N VAL A 152 -5.38 34.64 -14.75
CA VAL A 152 -4.12 34.80 -14.02
C VAL A 152 -4.06 33.63 -13.03
N PRO A 153 -2.99 32.82 -13.00
CA PRO A 153 -2.83 31.79 -11.97
C PRO A 153 -2.71 32.46 -10.59
N PRO A 154 -3.25 31.88 -9.51
CA PRO A 154 -3.10 32.44 -8.18
C PRO A 154 -1.65 32.29 -7.72
N THR A 155 -0.87 33.34 -7.89
CA THR A 155 0.44 33.50 -7.24
C THR A 155 0.21 33.93 -5.79
N SER A 156 -0.19 33.01 -4.92
CA SER A 156 -0.12 33.25 -3.48
C SER A 156 1.34 33.14 -3.06
N LEU A 157 2.01 34.30 -2.88
CA LEU A 157 3.32 34.35 -2.25
C LEU A 157 3.20 33.70 -0.86
N PRO A 158 4.07 32.73 -0.50
CA PRO A 158 4.07 32.17 0.84
C PRO A 158 4.34 33.29 1.83
N THR A 159 3.38 33.54 2.74
CA THR A 159 3.60 34.47 3.84
C THR A 159 4.44 33.73 4.87
N THR A 160 5.75 33.91 4.81
CA THR A 160 6.70 33.42 5.80
C THR A 160 6.57 34.29 7.06
N VAL A 161 6.14 33.67 8.16
CA VAL A 161 6.24 34.30 9.48
C VAL A 161 7.74 34.34 9.84
N PRO A 162 8.31 35.51 10.16
CA PRO A 162 9.75 35.63 10.39
C PRO A 162 10.19 34.70 11.54
N PRO A 163 11.32 34.00 11.38
CA PRO A 163 11.84 33.12 12.42
C PRO A 163 12.19 33.96 13.66
N VAL A 164 11.76 33.48 14.83
CA VAL A 164 12.24 34.02 16.12
C VAL A 164 13.75 33.75 16.18
N VAL A 165 14.57 34.80 16.14
CA VAL A 165 16.03 34.69 16.15
C VAL A 165 16.48 34.13 17.51
N THR A 166 16.72 32.83 17.57
CA THR A 166 17.33 32.15 18.73
C THR A 166 18.84 32.01 18.55
N ALA A 167 19.58 31.94 19.66
CA ALA A 167 21.02 31.73 19.62
C ALA A 167 21.39 30.47 18.79
N PRO A 168 22.49 30.51 18.02
CA PRO A 168 22.95 29.35 17.25
C PRO A 168 23.20 28.18 18.19
N GLY A 169 22.58 27.04 17.92
CA GLY A 169 22.64 25.86 18.80
C GLY A 169 21.32 25.49 19.49
N VAL A 170 20.36 26.41 19.57
CA VAL A 170 19.07 26.11 20.23
C VAL A 170 18.11 25.46 19.25
N LEU A 171 17.53 24.31 19.64
CA LEU A 171 16.45 23.68 18.89
C LEU A 171 15.24 24.62 18.86
N THR A 172 14.78 24.93 17.65
CA THR A 172 13.58 25.73 17.38
C THR A 172 12.85 25.16 16.17
N PHE A 173 11.84 25.87 15.67
CA PHE A 173 11.19 25.54 14.41
C PHE A 173 10.76 26.80 13.66
N ALA A 174 10.60 26.69 12.35
CA ALA A 174 9.89 27.65 11.52
C ALA A 174 8.48 27.13 11.20
N SER A 175 7.53 28.03 10.92
CA SER A 175 6.18 27.65 10.49
C SER A 175 5.79 28.39 9.21
N ILE A 176 5.22 27.65 8.26
CA ILE A 176 4.65 28.20 7.02
C ILE A 176 3.19 27.75 6.88
N ILE A 177 2.36 28.55 6.22
CA ILE A 177 1.00 28.15 5.85
C ILE A 177 1.06 27.48 4.48
N SER A 178 0.42 26.33 4.35
CA SER A 178 0.34 25.54 3.12
C SER A 178 -1.14 25.27 2.79
N SER A 179 -1.45 25.18 1.48
CA SER A 179 -2.78 24.84 0.99
C SER A 179 -2.67 23.60 0.10
N PHE A 180 -3.49 22.59 0.39
CA PHE A 180 -3.53 21.33 -0.35
C PHE A 180 -4.91 21.13 -0.94
N ARG A 181 -4.97 20.80 -2.23
CA ARG A 181 -6.24 20.55 -2.92
C ARG A 181 -6.48 19.05 -3.03
N THR A 182 -7.65 18.60 -2.56
CA THR A 182 -8.18 17.26 -2.77
C THR A 182 -9.34 17.32 -3.77
N SER A 183 -9.99 16.18 -4.04
CA SER A 183 -11.19 16.18 -4.89
C SER A 183 -12.40 16.75 -4.16
N SER A 184 -12.43 16.61 -2.82
CA SER A 184 -13.55 17.01 -1.96
C SER A 184 -13.40 18.40 -1.32
N GLU A 185 -12.18 18.83 -1.01
CA GLU A 185 -11.93 20.09 -0.29
C GLU A 185 -10.55 20.73 -0.55
N ASN A 186 -10.41 21.99 -0.16
CA ASN A 186 -9.13 22.66 -0.04
C ASN A 186 -8.72 22.73 1.44
N VAL A 187 -7.61 22.09 1.78
CA VAL A 187 -7.09 21.98 3.15
C VAL A 187 -6.02 23.04 3.38
N ILE A 188 -6.25 23.91 4.35
CA ILE A 188 -5.23 24.84 4.86
C ILE A 188 -4.53 24.16 6.04
N ALA A 189 -3.21 24.26 6.10
CA ALA A 189 -2.41 23.63 7.14
C ALA A 189 -1.21 24.49 7.54
N TRP A 190 -0.72 24.31 8.76
CA TRP A 190 0.58 24.81 9.18
C TRP A 190 1.62 23.72 9.01
N THR A 191 2.71 24.04 8.32
CA THR A 191 3.88 23.17 8.24
C THR A 191 4.94 23.70 9.19
N PHE A 192 5.25 22.91 10.21
CA PHE A 192 6.31 23.14 11.17
C PHE A 192 7.57 22.44 10.67
N TYR A 193 8.68 23.16 10.71
CA TYR A 193 9.98 22.67 10.23
C TYR A 193 11.01 22.85 11.34
N SER A 194 11.59 21.75 11.82
CA SER A 194 12.60 21.83 12.88
C SER A 194 13.86 22.55 12.40
N LEU A 195 14.50 23.25 13.32
CA LEU A 195 15.77 23.92 13.13
C LEU A 195 16.68 23.56 14.30
N GLY A 196 17.67 22.69 14.04
CA GLY A 196 18.68 22.31 15.02
C GLY A 196 18.72 20.82 15.37
N LEU A 197 17.80 19.98 14.87
CA LEU A 197 17.93 18.52 15.03
C LEU A 197 19.21 18.02 14.35
N SER A 198 19.59 18.65 13.24
CA SER A 198 20.80 18.34 12.47
C SER A 198 22.12 18.61 13.19
N GLN A 199 22.09 19.21 14.39
CA GLN A 199 23.28 19.29 15.24
C GLN A 199 23.74 17.92 15.74
N CYS A 200 22.84 16.95 15.80
CA CYS A 200 23.21 15.55 16.01
C CYS A 200 23.75 14.97 14.68
N PRO A 201 24.97 14.40 14.64
CA PRO A 201 25.55 13.90 13.40
C PRO A 201 24.64 12.90 12.68
N GLY A 202 24.37 13.16 11.39
CA GLY A 202 23.53 12.31 10.55
C GLY A 202 22.02 12.45 10.77
N GLN A 203 21.58 13.26 11.73
CA GLN A 203 20.16 13.56 11.92
C GLN A 203 19.67 14.56 10.88
N LYS A 204 18.55 14.27 10.23
CA LYS A 204 17.87 15.21 9.33
C LYS A 204 16.89 16.08 10.12
N GLU A 205 16.59 17.26 9.59
CA GLU A 205 15.46 18.04 10.10
C GLU A 205 14.13 17.34 9.77
N VAL A 206 13.08 17.61 10.55
CA VAL A 206 11.77 16.98 10.45
C VAL A 206 10.70 18.04 10.19
N ALA A 207 9.97 17.88 9.10
CA ALA A 207 8.81 18.68 8.76
C ALA A 207 7.52 17.95 9.16
N ILE A 208 6.60 18.64 9.85
CA ILE A 208 5.28 18.12 10.22
C ILE A 208 4.24 19.12 9.77
N THR A 209 3.28 18.66 8.96
CA THR A 209 2.17 19.49 8.49
C THR A 209 0.91 19.14 9.25
N LEU A 210 0.26 20.13 9.88
CA LEU A 210 -0.95 19.98 10.67
C LEU A 210 -2.10 20.79 10.06
N ARG A 211 -3.23 20.12 9.80
CA ARG A 211 -4.45 20.75 9.29
C ARG A 211 -4.95 21.86 10.23
N GLN A 212 -5.26 23.01 9.65
CA GLN A 212 -5.99 24.08 10.31
C GLN A 212 -7.49 23.78 10.23
N ARG A 213 -8.14 23.62 11.38
CA ARG A 213 -9.59 23.51 11.45
C ARG A 213 -10.18 24.90 11.73
N PRO A 214 -11.08 25.43 10.88
CA PRO A 214 -11.71 26.72 11.11
C PRO A 214 -12.37 26.77 12.49
N GLY A 215 -11.99 27.77 13.29
CA GLY A 215 -12.56 28.00 14.62
C GLY A 215 -12.12 27.04 15.74
N SER A 216 -11.22 26.08 15.49
CA SER A 216 -10.79 25.12 16.51
C SER A 216 -9.58 25.59 17.32
N TYR A 217 -8.51 26.01 16.64
CA TYR A 217 -7.26 26.37 17.30
C TYR A 217 -6.49 27.42 16.48
N SER A 218 -5.64 28.20 17.16
CA SER A 218 -4.77 29.21 16.56
C SER A 218 -3.31 28.74 16.53
N LEU A 219 -2.47 29.40 15.73
CA LEU A 219 -1.05 29.05 15.64
C LEU A 219 -0.37 29.16 17.02
N GLU A 220 -0.71 30.16 17.82
CA GLU A 220 -0.17 30.39 19.16
C GLU A 220 -0.46 29.24 20.12
N THR A 221 -1.60 28.56 19.95
CA THR A 221 -1.97 27.39 20.77
C THR A 221 -1.25 26.11 20.34
N VAL A 222 -0.91 26.00 19.05
CA VAL A 222 -0.29 24.81 18.46
C VAL A 222 1.23 24.84 18.56
N GLN A 223 1.85 26.02 18.45
CA GLN A 223 3.30 26.21 18.48
C GLN A 223 3.98 25.56 19.70
N PRO A 224 3.48 25.71 20.95
CA PRO A 224 4.09 25.05 22.11
C PRO A 224 4.05 23.51 22.03
N ILE A 225 3.03 22.94 21.39
CA ILE A 225 2.90 21.49 21.21
C ILE A 225 3.97 20.97 20.26
N MET A 226 4.17 21.66 19.13
CA MET A 226 5.21 21.32 18.16
C MET A 226 6.62 21.53 18.71
N TYR A 227 6.82 22.62 19.46
CA TYR A 227 8.07 22.87 20.20
C TYR A 227 8.43 21.67 21.09
N ASN A 228 7.49 21.27 21.94
CA ASN A 228 7.68 20.15 22.85
C ASN A 228 7.92 18.83 22.10
N LEU A 229 7.21 18.59 20.99
CA LEU A 229 7.41 17.41 20.16
C LEU A 229 8.84 17.30 19.62
N TYR A 230 9.39 18.38 19.04
CA TYR A 230 10.77 18.37 18.56
C TYR A 230 11.79 18.20 19.70
N HIS A 231 11.54 18.78 20.87
CA HIS A 231 12.37 18.55 22.05
C HIS A 231 12.34 17.11 22.53
N GLN A 232 11.19 16.44 22.49
CA GLN A 232 11.09 15.01 22.77
C GLN A 232 11.92 14.18 21.76
N MET A 233 11.86 14.53 20.47
CA MET A 233 12.69 13.87 19.44
C MET A 233 14.19 14.05 19.71
N GLN A 234 14.63 15.27 20.01
CA GLN A 234 16.03 15.55 20.35
C GLN A 234 16.48 14.77 21.59
N ALA A 235 15.65 14.74 22.64
CA ALA A 235 15.95 13.98 23.85
C ALA A 235 16.06 12.47 23.56
N GLN A 236 15.23 11.90 22.69
CA GLN A 236 15.34 10.50 22.28
C GLN A 236 16.64 10.23 21.50
N ILE A 237 17.02 11.11 20.58
CA ILE A 237 18.27 10.98 19.81
C ILE A 237 19.47 10.99 20.76
N GLN A 238 19.51 11.95 21.69
CA GLN A 238 20.58 12.03 22.70
C GLN A 238 20.60 10.80 23.63
N GLY A 239 19.43 10.39 24.12
CA GLY A 239 19.27 9.23 25.00
C GLY A 239 19.62 7.89 24.34
N SER A 240 19.60 7.82 23.00
CA SER A 240 19.98 6.64 22.21
C SER A 240 21.44 6.70 21.72
N GLY A 241 22.27 7.55 22.31
CA GLY A 241 23.69 7.68 21.94
C GLY A 241 23.92 8.43 20.63
N ASN A 242 23.07 9.42 20.32
CA ASN A 242 23.03 10.16 19.07
C ASN A 242 22.71 9.29 17.84
N ARG A 243 21.94 8.21 18.02
CA ARG A 243 21.43 7.44 16.90
C ARG A 243 20.34 8.26 16.18
N PRO A 244 20.50 8.58 14.89
CA PRO A 244 19.52 9.37 14.17
C PRO A 244 18.20 8.59 13.99
N ILE A 245 17.09 9.32 13.98
CA ILE A 245 15.80 8.83 13.49
C ILE A 245 15.77 8.95 11.96
N THR A 246 15.24 7.94 11.30
CA THR A 246 15.30 7.76 9.84
C THR A 246 13.91 7.51 9.24
N ALA A 247 13.80 7.55 7.91
CA ALA A 247 12.57 7.12 7.23
C ALA A 247 12.28 5.64 7.55
N GLY A 248 11.01 5.32 7.79
CA GLY A 248 10.55 4.01 8.27
C GLY A 248 10.56 3.86 9.80
N ASP A 249 11.02 4.86 10.56
CA ASP A 249 10.93 4.84 12.02
C ASP A 249 9.60 5.39 12.53
N VAL A 250 9.22 4.91 13.71
CA VAL A 250 8.05 5.37 14.48
C VAL A 250 8.56 6.07 15.73
N PHE A 251 8.18 7.33 15.91
CA PHE A 251 8.48 8.10 17.11
C PHE A 251 7.24 8.20 18.00
N SER A 252 7.20 7.43 19.09
CA SER A 252 6.10 7.49 20.06
C SER A 252 6.15 8.80 20.85
N CYS A 253 5.01 9.47 21.02
CA CYS A 253 4.97 10.75 21.71
C CYS A 253 3.64 10.95 22.46
N ARG A 254 3.66 11.87 23.44
CA ARG A 254 2.45 12.32 24.12
C ARG A 254 2.21 13.78 23.81
N LEU A 255 1.14 14.06 23.09
CA LEU A 255 0.77 15.41 22.65
C LEU A 255 -0.30 15.98 23.59
N ASN A 256 -0.07 17.19 24.11
CA ASN A 256 -1.09 17.91 24.87
C ASN A 256 -1.98 18.72 23.91
N THR A 257 -2.94 18.06 23.29
CA THR A 257 -3.82 18.67 22.29
C THR A 257 -4.82 19.64 22.92
N PRO A 258 -5.23 20.72 22.22
CA PRO A 258 -6.19 21.68 22.78
C PRO A 258 -7.54 21.07 23.16
N ASP A 259 -8.03 20.13 22.36
CA ASP A 259 -9.40 19.62 22.49
C ASP A 259 -9.53 18.37 23.37
N LYS A 260 -8.49 17.53 23.41
CA LYS A 260 -8.50 16.24 24.12
C LYS A 260 -7.53 16.20 25.31
N GLY A 261 -6.74 17.26 25.51
CA GLY A 261 -5.67 17.27 26.49
C GLY A 261 -4.54 16.29 26.11
N PRO A 262 -3.87 15.66 27.09
CA PRO A 262 -2.76 14.73 26.84
C PRO A 262 -3.22 13.44 26.18
N VAL A 263 -2.78 13.20 24.94
CA VAL A 263 -3.09 11.99 24.16
C VAL A 263 -1.79 11.33 23.67
N ASP A 264 -1.73 10.00 23.78
CA ASP A 264 -0.64 9.20 23.24
C ASP A 264 -0.84 9.00 21.73
N MET A 265 0.20 9.34 20.97
CA MET A 265 0.23 9.30 19.51
C MET A 265 1.61 8.81 19.06
N ALA A 266 1.81 8.72 17.74
CA ALA A 266 3.14 8.57 17.18
C ALA A 266 3.35 9.50 15.99
N VAL A 267 4.62 9.71 15.62
CA VAL A 267 5.02 10.32 14.37
C VAL A 267 5.64 9.23 13.50
N LEU A 268 5.00 8.94 12.37
CA LEU A 268 5.52 8.06 11.33
C LEU A 268 6.49 8.87 10.46
N LEU A 269 7.76 8.47 10.41
CA LEU A 269 8.80 9.20 9.70
C LEU A 269 8.99 8.60 8.30
N VAL A 270 8.94 9.45 7.28
CA VAL A 270 9.17 9.07 5.88
C VAL A 270 10.03 10.09 5.16
N HIS A 271 10.47 9.74 3.95
CA HIS A 271 11.08 10.73 3.06
C HIS A 271 10.04 11.79 2.67
N ALA A 272 10.41 13.07 2.80
CA ALA A 272 9.47 14.14 2.49
C ALA A 272 9.05 14.13 1.01
N PRO A 273 7.74 14.21 0.72
CA PRO A 273 7.24 14.30 -0.65
C PRO A 273 7.66 15.66 -1.26
N LEU A 274 7.69 15.73 -2.60
CA LEU A 274 8.21 16.90 -3.32
C LEU A 274 7.39 18.17 -3.00
N GLU A 275 6.08 18.00 -2.84
CA GLU A 275 5.10 19.00 -2.48
C GLU A 275 5.48 19.71 -1.17
N CYS A 276 5.89 18.94 -0.16
CA CYS A 276 6.33 19.46 1.13
C CYS A 276 7.73 20.11 1.09
N LYS A 277 8.58 19.75 0.13
CA LYS A 277 9.96 20.28 0.00
C LYS A 277 10.04 21.63 -0.71
N SER A 278 9.06 21.95 -1.56
CA SER A 278 9.10 23.11 -2.46
C SER A 278 9.34 24.45 -1.77
N ASN A 279 8.89 24.58 -0.52
CA ASN A 279 8.97 25.82 0.27
C ASN A 279 10.02 25.77 1.39
N LEU A 280 10.84 24.72 1.45
CA LEU A 280 11.86 24.55 2.48
C LEU A 280 13.25 24.90 1.94
N GLU A 281 14.06 25.61 2.74
CA GLU A 281 15.43 25.95 2.38
C GLU A 281 16.32 24.70 2.23
N ASN A 282 16.17 23.75 3.16
CA ASN A 282 16.79 22.44 3.06
C ASN A 282 15.81 21.43 2.47
N LYS A 283 16.24 20.76 1.39
CA LYS A 283 15.43 19.73 0.71
C LYS A 283 15.67 18.32 1.28
N ASP A 284 16.71 18.12 2.09
CA ASP A 284 17.00 16.83 2.71
C ASP A 284 16.41 16.74 4.13
N VAL A 285 15.09 16.56 4.17
CA VAL A 285 14.29 16.57 5.39
C VAL A 285 13.45 15.30 5.47
N LEU A 286 13.17 14.85 6.69
CA LEU A 286 12.15 13.84 6.96
C LEU A 286 10.79 14.52 7.04
N TYR A 287 9.76 13.79 6.66
CA TYR A 287 8.39 14.19 6.86
C TYR A 287 7.77 13.32 7.95
N GLY A 288 7.19 13.97 8.95
CA GLY A 288 6.54 13.32 10.07
C GLY A 288 5.02 13.40 9.95
N LEU A 289 4.37 12.24 9.93
CA LEU A 289 2.93 12.11 9.98
C LEU A 289 2.46 11.75 11.38
N ILE A 290 1.68 12.62 12.02
CA ILE A 290 1.06 12.30 13.30
C ILE A 290 -0.02 11.25 13.05
N ALA A 291 0.14 10.11 13.70
CA ALA A 291 -0.71 8.95 13.56
C ALA A 291 -1.27 8.52 14.92
N THR A 292 -2.44 7.91 14.86
CA THR A 292 -3.04 7.22 16.00
C THR A 292 -2.26 5.95 16.35
N MET A 293 -2.51 5.40 17.54
CA MET A 293 -1.89 4.13 17.94
C MET A 293 -2.34 2.94 17.09
N GLU A 294 -3.56 2.97 16.55
CA GLU A 294 -4.07 1.92 15.66
C GLU A 294 -3.34 1.93 14.31
N GLU A 295 -3.13 3.11 13.74
CA GLU A 295 -2.35 3.29 12.50
C GLU A 295 -0.89 2.91 12.70
N THR A 296 -0.34 3.24 13.87
CA THR A 296 1.02 2.83 14.25
C THR A 296 1.15 1.31 14.29
N ALA A 297 0.12 0.60 14.75
CA ALA A 297 0.08 -0.86 14.74
C ALA A 297 0.06 -1.42 13.31
N VAL A 298 -0.70 -0.81 12.39
CA VAL A 298 -0.70 -1.17 10.95
C VAL A 298 0.68 -0.92 10.34
N PHE A 299 1.25 0.26 10.55
CA PHE A 299 2.58 0.62 10.03
C PHE A 299 3.65 -0.36 10.49
N SER A 300 3.61 -0.76 11.77
CA SER A 300 4.60 -1.67 12.35
C SER A 300 4.41 -3.11 11.88
N LYS A 301 3.16 -3.57 11.71
CA LYS A 301 2.86 -4.96 11.33
C LYS A 301 2.97 -5.20 9.82
N TYR A 302 2.46 -4.29 9.01
CA TYR A 302 2.33 -4.45 7.56
C TYR A 302 3.21 -3.51 6.74
N GLY A 303 4.00 -2.64 7.38
CA GLY A 303 4.95 -1.76 6.72
C GLY A 303 4.37 -0.41 6.30
N ALA A 304 5.29 0.49 5.94
CA ALA A 304 4.99 1.88 5.62
C ALA A 304 4.13 2.02 4.36
N ALA A 305 4.46 1.28 3.29
CA ALA A 305 3.75 1.38 2.02
C ALA A 305 2.25 1.05 2.18
N ARG A 306 1.89 -0.09 2.80
CA ARG A 306 0.49 -0.48 3.02
C ARG A 306 -0.26 0.55 3.85
N CYS A 307 0.31 0.95 4.99
CA CYS A 307 -0.31 1.89 5.91
C CYS A 307 -0.56 3.24 5.22
N LEU A 308 0.50 3.83 4.67
CA LEU A 308 0.46 5.21 4.22
C LEU A 308 -0.26 5.39 2.88
N THR A 309 -0.22 4.42 1.98
CA THR A 309 -0.98 4.48 0.72
C THR A 309 -2.48 4.35 0.95
N ASN A 310 -2.91 3.51 1.89
CA ASN A 310 -4.32 3.43 2.28
C ASN A 310 -4.78 4.71 2.99
N MET A 311 -3.96 5.30 3.88
CA MET A 311 -4.27 6.60 4.48
C MET A 311 -4.33 7.72 3.43
N GLY A 312 -3.40 7.70 2.46
CA GLY A 312 -3.36 8.67 1.36
C GLY A 312 -4.57 8.54 0.45
N ASN A 313 -5.00 7.32 0.15
CA ASN A 313 -6.22 7.06 -0.61
C ASN A 313 -7.48 7.60 0.10
N ASP A 314 -7.61 7.39 1.41
CA ASP A 314 -8.76 7.89 2.19
C ASP A 314 -8.80 9.42 2.31
N LEU A 315 -7.63 10.06 2.30
CA LEU A 315 -7.50 11.52 2.33
C LEU A 315 -7.37 12.15 0.93
N GLU A 316 -7.46 11.35 -0.13
CA GLU A 316 -7.35 11.79 -1.53
C GLU A 316 -6.02 12.53 -1.83
N THR A 317 -4.92 12.06 -1.23
CA THR A 317 -3.57 12.64 -1.36
C THR A 317 -2.55 11.60 -1.79
N TRP A 318 -1.86 11.90 -2.89
CA TRP A 318 -0.88 10.99 -3.48
C TRP A 318 0.55 11.19 -2.93
N PRO A 319 1.34 10.11 -2.73
CA PRO A 319 0.90 8.73 -2.47
C PRO A 319 0.52 8.50 -1.00
N ILE A 320 0.77 9.50 -0.15
CA ILE A 320 0.59 9.46 1.30
C ILE A 320 -0.14 10.73 1.75
N PRO A 321 -0.65 10.78 2.99
CA PRO A 321 -1.17 12.01 3.58
C PRO A 321 -0.16 13.17 3.48
N LEU A 322 -0.63 14.34 3.05
CA LEU A 322 0.18 15.58 3.00
C LEU A 322 -0.03 16.48 4.21
N TRP A 323 -0.91 16.08 5.13
CA TRP A 323 -1.08 16.72 6.42
C TRP A 323 -1.52 15.68 7.47
N SER A 324 -1.35 16.07 8.72
CA SER A 324 -1.86 15.38 9.89
C SER A 324 -3.09 16.09 10.43
N ASP A 325 -3.96 15.34 11.10
CA ASP A 325 -5.06 15.85 11.91
C ASP A 325 -5.10 14.98 13.16
N TRP A 326 -4.88 15.53 14.35
CA TRP A 326 -4.91 14.72 15.59
C TRP A 326 -6.32 14.48 16.13
N ASN A 327 -7.33 15.12 15.54
CA ASN A 327 -8.73 15.01 15.94
C ASN A 327 -9.54 14.08 15.05
N ARG A 328 -8.99 13.60 13.93
CA ARG A 328 -9.65 12.59 13.09
C ARG A 328 -9.65 11.21 13.78
N PRO A 329 -10.60 10.33 13.43
CA PRO A 329 -10.47 8.90 13.74
C PRO A 329 -9.29 8.28 12.97
N SER A 330 -8.87 7.10 13.39
CA SER A 330 -7.93 6.26 12.64
C SER A 330 -8.46 6.02 11.22
N LEU A 331 -7.61 6.19 10.21
CA LEU A 331 -7.95 5.95 8.79
C LEU A 331 -7.76 4.47 8.44
N VAL A 332 -6.79 3.83 9.09
CA VAL A 332 -6.51 2.41 8.94
C VAL A 332 -6.33 1.76 10.31
N THR A 333 -6.78 0.53 10.41
CA THR A 333 -6.69 -0.32 11.61
C THR A 333 -6.22 -1.71 11.22
N LEU A 334 -5.80 -2.52 12.20
CA LEU A 334 -5.42 -3.92 11.92
C LEU A 334 -6.58 -4.75 11.35
N GLN A 335 -7.82 -4.41 11.72
CA GLN A 335 -9.02 -5.12 11.27
C GLN A 335 -9.25 -4.98 9.76
N ASP A 336 -8.86 -3.83 9.18
CA ASP A 336 -8.95 -3.56 7.74
C ASP A 336 -8.09 -4.49 6.88
N PHE A 337 -7.16 -5.23 7.50
CA PHE A 337 -6.28 -6.18 6.82
C PHE A 337 -6.35 -7.58 7.44
N SER A 338 -7.42 -7.85 8.21
CA SER A 338 -7.66 -9.17 8.78
C SER A 338 -7.79 -10.22 7.66
N GLY A 339 -7.04 -11.31 7.80
CA GLY A 339 -6.99 -12.39 6.83
C GLY A 339 -6.04 -12.16 5.65
N SER A 340 -5.29 -11.05 5.63
CA SER A 340 -4.29 -10.77 4.59
C SER A 340 -3.28 -11.91 4.47
N LEU A 341 -2.80 -12.17 3.26
CA LEU A 341 -1.77 -13.16 2.98
C LEU A 341 -0.51 -12.95 3.83
N THR A 342 -0.15 -11.70 4.12
CA THR A 342 1.01 -11.36 4.95
C THR A 342 0.89 -11.85 6.40
N GLU A 343 -0.32 -12.18 6.89
CA GLU A 343 -0.52 -12.82 8.19
C GLU A 343 -0.24 -14.34 8.17
N ARG A 344 -0.17 -14.95 6.98
CA ARG A 344 -0.07 -16.41 6.77
C ARG A 344 1.28 -16.85 6.24
N VAL A 345 2.19 -15.92 5.99
CA VAL A 345 3.50 -16.16 5.37
C VAL A 345 4.61 -15.58 6.25
N SER A 346 5.83 -16.07 6.04
CA SER A 346 7.00 -15.54 6.72
C SER A 346 7.38 -14.18 6.15
N VAL A 347 7.13 -13.13 6.92
CA VAL A 347 7.47 -11.76 6.56
C VAL A 347 8.83 -11.40 7.14
N LEU A 348 9.77 -11.03 6.28
CA LEU A 348 11.02 -10.41 6.68
C LEU A 348 10.81 -8.89 6.82
N PRO A 349 11.07 -8.31 7.99
CA PRO A 349 10.92 -6.88 8.22
C PRO A 349 12.07 -6.13 7.56
N THR A 350 12.01 -6.02 6.24
CA THR A 350 12.97 -5.27 5.44
C THR A 350 12.51 -3.83 5.27
N ARG A 351 13.48 -2.90 5.27
CA ARG A 351 13.28 -1.49 4.93
C ARG A 351 14.05 -1.19 3.64
N ASN A 352 13.70 -0.13 2.92
CA ASN A 352 14.43 0.29 1.71
C ASN A 352 14.48 -0.77 0.59
N ILE A 353 13.39 -1.51 0.40
CA ILE A 353 13.17 -2.34 -0.78
C ILE A 353 12.00 -1.76 -1.55
N VAL A 354 12.18 -1.51 -2.83
CA VAL A 354 11.11 -1.03 -3.72
C VAL A 354 10.90 -2.04 -4.83
N ALA A 355 9.63 -2.35 -5.13
CA ALA A 355 9.28 -3.18 -6.27
C ALA A 355 8.25 -2.48 -7.17
N THR A 356 8.55 -2.41 -8.46
CA THR A 356 7.72 -1.76 -9.49
C THR A 356 7.42 -2.75 -10.60
N LEU A 357 6.14 -3.06 -10.82
CA LEU A 357 5.67 -3.85 -11.95
C LEU A 357 5.27 -2.91 -13.11
N ASP A 358 6.04 -2.93 -14.19
CA ASP A 358 5.70 -2.29 -15.45
C ASP A 358 4.92 -3.27 -16.34
N THR A 359 3.67 -2.94 -16.62
CA THR A 359 2.76 -3.82 -17.38
C THR A 359 2.99 -3.77 -18.89
N VAL A 360 3.60 -2.69 -19.40
CA VAL A 360 3.90 -2.55 -20.84
C VAL A 360 5.13 -3.38 -21.20
N SER A 361 6.19 -3.27 -20.40
CA SER A 361 7.42 -4.04 -20.63
C SER A 361 7.39 -5.45 -20.01
N ARG A 362 6.34 -5.79 -19.26
CA ARG A 362 6.20 -7.04 -18.49
C ARG A 362 7.41 -7.29 -17.59
N ARG A 363 7.85 -6.24 -16.90
CA ARG A 363 9.06 -6.22 -16.09
C ARG A 363 8.75 -5.81 -14.66
N LEU A 364 9.16 -6.64 -13.71
CA LEU A 364 9.24 -6.29 -12.30
C LEU A 364 10.64 -5.76 -12.01
N THR A 365 10.76 -4.49 -11.64
CA THR A 365 12.02 -3.91 -11.17
C THR A 365 12.05 -3.96 -9.65
N LEU A 366 13.08 -4.61 -9.10
CA LEU A 366 13.34 -4.72 -7.67
C LEU A 366 14.60 -3.94 -7.35
N VAL A 367 14.48 -2.90 -6.52
CA VAL A 367 15.60 -2.09 -6.05
C VAL A 367 15.82 -2.38 -4.58
N VAL A 368 17.02 -2.85 -4.23
CA VAL A 368 17.40 -3.23 -2.88
C VAL A 368 18.54 -2.33 -2.41
N SER A 369 18.36 -1.60 -1.31
CA SER A 369 19.45 -0.81 -0.74
C SER A 369 20.54 -1.71 -0.11
N ALA A 370 21.73 -1.17 0.09
CA ALA A 370 22.79 -1.86 0.81
C ALA A 370 22.37 -2.35 2.22
N SER A 371 21.60 -1.54 2.96
CA SER A 371 21.14 -1.89 4.31
C SER A 371 20.07 -2.99 4.30
N ALA A 372 19.17 -2.97 3.31
CA ALA A 372 18.20 -4.03 3.10
C ALA A 372 18.90 -5.34 2.73
N LEU A 373 19.91 -5.27 1.86
CA LEU A 373 20.64 -6.42 1.36
C LEU A 373 21.34 -7.20 2.47
N GLU A 374 21.93 -6.53 3.47
CA GLU A 374 22.57 -7.21 4.60
C GLU A 374 21.57 -8.02 5.44
N LEU A 375 20.37 -7.46 5.67
CA LEU A 375 19.27 -8.15 6.36
C LEU A 375 18.79 -9.35 5.53
N ILE A 376 18.54 -9.11 4.24
CA ILE A 376 18.13 -10.15 3.29
C ILE A 376 19.15 -11.28 3.26
N GLN A 377 20.45 -10.99 3.14
CA GLN A 377 21.49 -12.03 3.09
C GLN A 377 21.60 -12.83 4.39
N THR A 378 21.37 -12.18 5.53
CA THR A 378 21.38 -12.85 6.83
C THR A 378 20.21 -13.82 6.97
N ASP A 379 19.01 -13.40 6.56
CA ASP A 379 17.80 -14.20 6.70
C ASP A 379 17.60 -15.21 5.57
N LEU A 380 17.95 -14.88 4.32
CA LEU A 380 17.86 -15.79 3.17
C LEU A 380 18.74 -17.03 3.34
N ARG A 381 19.85 -16.94 4.09
CA ARG A 381 20.66 -18.12 4.44
C ARG A 381 19.88 -19.17 5.24
N ARG A 382 18.78 -18.79 5.90
CA ARG A 382 17.86 -19.71 6.58
C ARG A 382 16.89 -20.42 5.61
N PHE A 383 16.80 -19.91 4.39
CA PHE A 383 15.89 -20.36 3.34
C PHE A 383 16.66 -20.68 2.06
N PRO A 384 17.64 -21.61 2.10
CA PRO A 384 18.40 -21.96 0.93
C PRO A 384 17.48 -22.57 -0.14
N PRO A 385 17.85 -22.43 -1.43
CA PRO A 385 17.18 -23.17 -2.49
C PRO A 385 17.15 -24.67 -2.23
N ALA A 386 16.13 -25.32 -2.79
CA ALA A 386 15.97 -26.77 -2.79
C ALA A 386 17.27 -27.50 -3.16
N GLN A 387 17.70 -28.47 -2.35
CA GLN A 387 18.65 -29.44 -2.87
C GLN A 387 17.96 -30.30 -3.96
N PRO A 388 18.66 -30.67 -5.04
CA PRO A 388 18.11 -31.54 -6.07
C PRO A 388 17.53 -32.83 -5.46
N GLY A 389 16.26 -33.12 -5.73
CA GLY A 389 15.57 -34.32 -5.21
C GLY A 389 14.92 -34.16 -3.83
N SER A 390 15.07 -33.01 -3.17
CA SER A 390 14.20 -32.62 -2.06
C SER A 390 13.02 -31.85 -2.63
N ILE A 391 11.80 -32.20 -2.21
CA ILE A 391 10.69 -31.24 -2.23
C ILE A 391 11.15 -30.15 -1.28
N SER A 392 11.71 -29.08 -1.81
CA SER A 392 11.86 -27.89 -1.01
C SER A 392 10.47 -27.39 -0.80
N ASP A 393 10.08 -27.29 0.46
CA ASP A 393 9.23 -26.19 0.88
C ASP A 393 9.98 -24.94 0.43
N LEU A 394 9.76 -24.51 -0.81
CA LEU A 394 10.33 -23.29 -1.35
C LEU A 394 9.80 -22.22 -0.43
N ALA A 395 10.67 -21.75 0.45
CA ALA A 395 10.25 -20.93 1.56
C ALA A 395 9.54 -19.72 0.99
N ARG A 396 8.29 -19.54 1.41
CA ARG A 396 7.55 -18.31 1.13
C ARG A 396 8.23 -17.20 1.90
N VAL A 397 9.14 -16.51 1.23
CA VAL A 397 9.80 -15.33 1.76
C VAL A 397 9.03 -14.13 1.24
N THR A 398 8.49 -13.37 2.18
CA THR A 398 7.77 -12.14 1.90
C THR A 398 8.55 -10.95 2.43
N PHE A 399 8.75 -9.94 1.61
CA PHE A 399 9.33 -8.66 1.99
C PHE A 399 8.24 -7.62 2.11
N LEU A 400 8.34 -6.78 3.14
CA LEU A 400 7.61 -5.52 3.16
C LEU A 400 8.36 -4.51 2.28
N LEU A 401 7.61 -3.81 1.44
CA LEU A 401 8.16 -2.82 0.51
C LEU A 401 8.03 -1.42 1.12
N ASP A 402 8.97 -0.56 0.71
CA ASP A 402 9.00 0.85 1.07
C ASP A 402 8.27 1.70 0.03
N LEU A 403 8.04 2.96 0.38
CA LEU A 403 7.51 3.95 -0.54
C LEU A 403 8.56 4.35 -1.57
N ASP A 404 8.18 4.32 -2.85
CA ASP A 404 8.88 4.97 -3.94
C ASP A 404 8.24 6.31 -4.30
N ALA A 405 9.06 7.36 -4.36
CA ALA A 405 8.68 8.67 -4.86
C ALA A 405 8.47 8.68 -6.39
N GLY A 406 9.06 7.71 -7.11
CA GLY A 406 8.91 7.54 -8.56
C GLY A 406 7.67 6.76 -8.98
N ALA A 407 6.89 6.22 -8.03
CA ALA A 407 5.71 5.43 -8.33
C ALA A 407 4.66 6.22 -9.12
N GLN A 408 4.04 5.58 -10.10
CA GLN A 408 2.87 6.11 -10.81
C GLN A 408 1.55 5.69 -10.15
N ALA A 409 1.55 4.48 -9.58
CA ALA A 409 0.42 3.89 -8.88
C ALA A 409 0.90 2.93 -7.78
N TYR A 410 0.11 2.79 -6.73
CA TYR A 410 0.23 1.75 -5.71
C TYR A 410 -0.96 0.80 -5.81
N LEU A 411 -0.67 -0.47 -5.60
CA LEU A 411 -1.71 -1.44 -5.27
C LEU A 411 -2.18 -1.17 -3.85
N THR A 412 -3.50 -1.18 -3.65
CA THR A 412 -4.14 -1.07 -2.34
C THR A 412 -5.13 -2.21 -2.18
N TRP A 413 -5.36 -2.63 -0.94
CA TRP A 413 -6.26 -3.72 -0.63
C TRP A 413 -6.74 -3.63 0.82
N ARG A 414 -8.00 -3.99 1.07
CA ARG A 414 -8.58 -4.16 2.42
C ARG A 414 -9.43 -5.42 2.49
N THR A 415 -9.64 -5.92 3.70
CA THR A 415 -10.56 -7.02 3.99
C THR A 415 -11.93 -6.74 3.38
N GLY A 416 -12.47 -7.73 2.66
CA GLY A 416 -13.74 -7.62 1.94
C GLY A 416 -13.60 -7.20 0.49
N GLN A 417 -12.41 -6.78 0.03
CA GLN A 417 -12.15 -6.56 -1.40
C GLN A 417 -11.78 -7.87 -2.10
N GLU A 418 -12.37 -8.12 -3.27
CA GLU A 418 -12.14 -9.34 -4.06
C GLU A 418 -10.73 -9.42 -4.67
N GLY A 419 -10.05 -8.29 -4.84
CA GLY A 419 -8.73 -8.22 -5.46
C GLY A 419 -8.05 -6.86 -5.29
N PRO A 420 -6.86 -6.67 -5.90
CA PRO A 420 -6.13 -5.39 -5.87
C PRO A 420 -6.99 -4.23 -6.36
N ALA A 421 -6.96 -3.13 -5.62
CA ALA A 421 -7.34 -1.81 -6.11
C ALA A 421 -6.09 -1.02 -6.51
N ILE A 422 -6.30 0.01 -7.33
CA ILE A 422 -5.22 0.89 -7.80
C ILE A 422 -5.46 2.29 -7.25
N PHE A 423 -4.46 2.81 -6.54
CA PHE A 423 -4.35 4.22 -6.17
C PHE A 423 -3.28 4.86 -7.06
N ASN A 424 -3.56 5.96 -7.76
CA ASN A 424 -2.68 6.46 -8.81
C ASN A 424 -2.49 7.98 -8.80
N ALA A 425 -1.28 8.41 -9.16
CA ALA A 425 -0.90 9.82 -9.30
C ALA A 425 -1.47 10.47 -10.57
N ARG A 426 -1.67 9.65 -11.61
CA ARG A 426 -1.96 10.08 -12.99
C ARG A 426 -2.95 9.14 -13.65
N PRO A 427 -3.81 9.61 -14.56
CA PRO A 427 -4.64 8.74 -15.38
C PRO A 427 -3.80 7.69 -16.11
N ASN A 428 -4.31 6.45 -16.19
CA ASN A 428 -3.70 5.34 -16.94
C ASN A 428 -2.24 5.04 -16.56
N PRO A 429 -1.94 4.70 -15.29
CA PRO A 429 -0.59 4.32 -14.89
C PRO A 429 -0.13 3.08 -15.67
N THR A 430 1.13 3.09 -16.12
CA THR A 430 1.75 1.93 -16.80
C THR A 430 2.62 1.12 -15.85
N SER A 431 2.86 1.62 -14.64
CA SER A 431 3.62 0.94 -13.60
C SER A 431 2.93 1.00 -12.25
N PHE A 432 3.00 -0.10 -11.52
CA PHE A 432 2.35 -0.28 -10.22
C PHE A 432 3.37 -0.71 -9.17
N HIS A 433 3.25 -0.15 -7.98
CA HIS A 433 4.06 -0.51 -6.83
C HIS A 433 3.25 -1.38 -5.88
N GLY A 434 3.86 -2.46 -5.40
CA GLY A 434 3.31 -3.27 -4.32
C GLY A 434 3.67 -2.69 -2.95
N CYS A 435 2.91 -3.08 -1.93
CA CYS A 435 3.20 -2.83 -0.53
C CYS A 435 3.99 -3.97 0.13
N TRP A 436 3.95 -5.16 -0.47
CA TRP A 436 4.77 -6.31 -0.13
C TRP A 436 5.10 -7.11 -1.40
N MET A 437 6.10 -7.97 -1.32
CA MET A 437 6.46 -8.89 -2.39
C MET A 437 6.72 -10.28 -1.82
N SER A 438 6.16 -11.32 -2.43
CA SER A 438 6.33 -12.70 -1.97
C SER A 438 6.86 -13.60 -3.08
N PHE A 439 7.83 -14.45 -2.73
CA PHE A 439 8.33 -15.49 -3.62
C PHE A 439 7.68 -16.83 -3.30
N HIS A 440 7.11 -17.46 -4.32
CA HIS A 440 6.41 -18.72 -4.23
C HIS A 440 7.05 -19.73 -5.17
N GLY A 441 7.52 -20.84 -4.61
CA GLY A 441 7.97 -21.96 -5.41
C GLY A 441 6.82 -22.67 -6.11
N VAL A 442 7.02 -23.00 -7.37
CA VAL A 442 6.18 -23.96 -8.09
C VAL A 442 7.00 -25.20 -8.42
N GLU A 443 6.45 -26.37 -8.12
CA GLU A 443 7.10 -27.64 -8.42
C GLU A 443 7.19 -27.84 -9.94
N ALA A 444 8.28 -28.48 -10.37
CA ALA A 444 8.36 -28.97 -11.73
C ALA A 444 7.34 -30.10 -11.89
N VAL A 445 6.38 -29.90 -12.79
CA VAL A 445 5.35 -30.89 -13.12
C VAL A 445 6.02 -32.21 -13.43
N HIS A 446 5.70 -33.25 -12.66
CA HIS A 446 6.14 -34.59 -12.99
C HIS A 446 5.57 -34.93 -14.37
N PRO A 447 6.38 -35.42 -15.33
CA PRO A 447 5.93 -35.63 -16.71
C PRO A 447 4.67 -36.51 -16.84
N GLU A 448 4.37 -37.33 -15.84
CA GLU A 448 3.18 -38.20 -15.80
C GLU A 448 1.91 -37.52 -15.26
N GLN A 449 1.99 -36.31 -14.69
CA GLN A 449 0.84 -35.54 -14.17
C GLN A 449 0.48 -34.33 -15.07
N GLN A 450 0.96 -34.34 -16.31
CA GLN A 450 0.97 -33.18 -17.22
C GLN A 450 -0.40 -32.60 -17.60
N GLU A 451 -1.51 -33.32 -17.45
CA GLU A 451 -2.73 -32.91 -18.14
C GLU A 451 -3.68 -31.97 -17.38
N ASN A 452 -3.54 -31.70 -16.07
CA ASN A 452 -4.61 -30.92 -15.41
C ASN A 452 -4.24 -29.77 -14.44
N GLN A 453 -3.05 -29.66 -13.84
CA GLN A 453 -2.82 -28.60 -12.82
C GLN A 453 -1.37 -28.10 -12.73
N SER A 454 -0.74 -27.78 -13.85
CA SER A 454 0.55 -27.08 -13.78
C SER A 454 0.33 -25.60 -13.45
N VAL A 455 0.81 -25.15 -12.29
CA VAL A 455 0.83 -23.72 -11.96
C VAL A 455 1.97 -23.08 -12.78
N PRO A 456 1.67 -22.14 -13.69
CA PRO A 456 2.71 -21.51 -14.49
C PRO A 456 3.60 -20.61 -13.62
N GLU A 457 4.87 -20.47 -14.02
CA GLU A 457 5.69 -19.36 -13.55
C GLU A 457 5.09 -18.04 -14.02
N GLY A 458 5.21 -16.99 -13.22
CA GLY A 458 4.72 -15.67 -13.60
C GLY A 458 4.75 -14.68 -12.44
N ILE A 459 4.35 -13.45 -12.75
CA ILE A 459 4.27 -12.35 -11.80
C ILE A 459 2.82 -11.88 -11.74
N ALA A 460 2.23 -11.87 -10.54
CA ALA A 460 0.84 -11.50 -10.35
C ALA A 460 0.69 -10.46 -9.24
N ALA A 461 -0.21 -9.50 -9.45
CA ALA A 461 -0.70 -8.67 -8.35
C ALA A 461 -1.63 -9.52 -7.47
N MET A 462 -1.46 -9.42 -6.16
CA MET A 462 -2.28 -10.15 -5.18
C MET A 462 -2.46 -9.27 -3.95
N GLU A 463 -3.70 -9.06 -3.50
CA GLU A 463 -4.03 -8.00 -2.53
C GLU A 463 -3.40 -6.67 -2.94
N ASP A 464 -2.60 -6.04 -2.09
CA ASP A 464 -1.83 -4.84 -2.37
C ASP A 464 -0.34 -5.12 -2.64
N GLY A 465 0.03 -6.37 -2.92
CA GLY A 465 1.41 -6.79 -3.16
C GLY A 465 1.63 -7.50 -4.48
N ILE A 466 2.84 -8.02 -4.64
CA ILE A 466 3.30 -8.70 -5.85
C ILE A 466 3.75 -10.12 -5.49
N GLU A 467 3.10 -11.12 -6.09
CA GLU A 467 3.45 -12.52 -5.96
C GLU A 467 4.29 -12.97 -7.16
N LEU A 468 5.41 -13.65 -6.90
CA LEU A 468 6.27 -14.22 -7.91
C LEU A 468 6.25 -15.74 -7.80
N LYS A 469 5.77 -16.40 -8.85
CA LYS A 469 5.75 -17.87 -8.95
C LYS A 469 6.94 -18.32 -9.76
N MET A 470 7.86 -19.05 -9.14
CA MET A 470 9.15 -19.42 -9.72
C MET A 470 9.43 -20.91 -9.53
N ARG A 471 9.99 -21.54 -10.56
CA ARG A 471 10.57 -22.88 -10.44
C ARG A 471 11.90 -22.81 -9.69
N SER A 472 12.37 -23.94 -9.18
CA SER A 472 13.62 -24.02 -8.42
C SER A 472 14.83 -23.43 -9.16
N ALA A 473 14.94 -23.65 -10.47
CA ALA A 473 16.05 -23.12 -11.27
C ALA A 473 15.99 -21.58 -11.46
N THR A 474 14.79 -21.00 -11.41
CA THR A 474 14.57 -19.56 -11.50
C THR A 474 14.85 -18.91 -10.15
N TRP A 475 14.36 -19.52 -9.07
CA TRP A 475 14.67 -19.11 -7.70
C TRP A 475 16.16 -19.16 -7.40
N GLU A 476 16.86 -20.24 -7.77
CA GLU A 476 18.32 -20.37 -7.59
C GLU A 476 19.06 -19.19 -8.21
N ARG A 477 18.71 -18.79 -9.44
CA ARG A 477 19.35 -17.65 -10.12
C ARG A 477 19.13 -16.34 -9.37
N LEU A 478 17.90 -16.08 -8.94
CA LEU A 478 17.59 -14.88 -8.16
C LEU A 478 18.30 -14.89 -6.80
N TYR A 479 18.28 -16.03 -6.12
CA TYR A 479 18.96 -16.24 -4.84
C TYR A 479 20.47 -15.98 -4.96
N GLN A 480 21.13 -16.54 -5.98
CA GLN A 480 22.56 -16.30 -6.22
C GLN A 480 22.86 -14.84 -6.53
N ALA A 481 21.98 -14.15 -7.26
CA ALA A 481 22.12 -12.71 -7.51
C ALA A 481 22.00 -11.88 -6.21
N LEU A 482 21.06 -12.24 -5.33
CA LEU A 482 20.87 -11.63 -4.00
C LEU A 482 22.07 -11.87 -3.07
N ILE A 483 22.57 -13.11 -3.01
CA ILE A 483 23.73 -13.46 -2.17
C ILE A 483 25.03 -12.85 -2.71
N SER A 484 25.21 -12.79 -4.04
CA SER A 484 26.44 -12.27 -4.66
C SER A 484 26.46 -10.75 -4.83
N LYS A 485 25.37 -10.04 -4.50
CA LYS A 485 25.22 -8.58 -4.70
C LYS A 485 25.38 -8.16 -6.17
N THR A 486 25.02 -9.04 -7.10
CA THR A 486 25.20 -8.80 -8.55
C THR A 486 23.86 -8.44 -9.18
N PRO A 487 23.73 -7.28 -9.86
CA PRO A 487 22.52 -6.95 -10.61
C PRO A 487 22.19 -8.06 -11.60
N ALA A 488 20.91 -8.38 -11.76
CA ALA A 488 20.49 -9.52 -12.57
C ALA A 488 19.17 -9.25 -13.28
N VAL A 489 19.01 -9.87 -14.46
CA VAL A 489 17.73 -9.98 -15.16
C VAL A 489 17.35 -11.45 -15.20
N VAL A 490 16.31 -11.82 -14.47
CA VAL A 490 15.86 -13.20 -14.30
C VAL A 490 14.52 -13.38 -15.02
N PRO A 491 14.42 -14.25 -16.04
CA PRO A 491 13.14 -14.53 -16.68
C PRO A 491 12.26 -15.36 -15.73
N VAL A 492 10.97 -15.01 -15.65
CA VAL A 492 9.95 -15.72 -14.85
C VAL A 492 8.71 -15.86 -15.71
N GLY A 493 8.47 -17.06 -16.25
CA GLY A 493 7.39 -17.25 -17.21
C GLY A 493 7.59 -16.40 -18.47
N ASN A 494 6.63 -15.53 -18.76
CA ASN A 494 6.66 -14.60 -19.89
C ASN A 494 7.12 -13.18 -19.48
N GLU A 495 7.52 -13.02 -18.21
CA GLU A 495 7.90 -11.77 -17.59
C GLU A 495 9.39 -11.80 -17.18
N THR A 496 9.90 -10.66 -16.74
CA THR A 496 11.28 -10.53 -16.26
C THR A 496 11.34 -9.83 -14.91
N ILE A 497 12.21 -10.31 -14.03
CA ILE A 497 12.62 -9.58 -12.84
C ILE A 497 13.95 -8.88 -13.15
N GLN A 498 14.01 -7.57 -12.97
CA GLN A 498 15.25 -6.81 -12.97
C GLN A 498 15.63 -6.45 -11.53
N LEU A 499 16.68 -7.06 -11.00
CA LEU A 499 17.25 -6.78 -9.68
C LEU A 499 18.36 -5.74 -9.81
N ASN A 500 18.19 -4.62 -9.12
CA ASN A 500 19.14 -3.52 -9.03
C ASN A 500 19.50 -3.25 -7.56
N TYR A 501 20.69 -2.71 -7.33
CA TYR A 501 21.16 -2.28 -6.01
C TYR A 501 21.40 -0.77 -5.99
N ALA A 502 20.91 -0.10 -4.94
CA ALA A 502 21.00 1.34 -4.74
C ALA A 502 22.16 1.76 -3.83
#